data_AF-A0A9P8JIW7-F1
#
_entry.id   AF-A0A9P8JIW7-F1
#
_cell.length_a   1.000
_cell.length_b   1.000
_cell.length_c   1.000
_cell.angle_alpha   90.00
_cell.angle_beta   90.00
_cell.angle_gamma   90.00
#
_symmetry.space_group_name_H-M   'P 1'
#
loop_
_entity.id
_entity.type
_entity.pdbx_description
1 polymer ?
#
loop_
_entity_poly.entity_id
_entity_poly.type
_entity_poly.pdbx_seq_one_letter_code
_entity_poly.pdbx_strand_id
1 'polypeptide(L)'
;FLHPEDVGKPRAQVTVPRVSELNPYTPVNLLKSTSITDDLSQLKDFQCVVLTDTPLKDQLLISDYCHKNGIYLVVADTFGLFGTIFTDFGKNFTIGDYNGENPVSGIIADIDSDGIVSALDETRHGLEDGDFVTFSEVEGMDALNNSAPRKITVKGPYTFSIGDVSGLGDYKRGGLYTQVKMPKFLDFEPLSQQLKKPELMMSDFAKFDRPAQLHVGFQALHAFNDKHGHFPRPHNEQDAAELLKLAQELAGSGDEKVELDEKVIRELSYQAQGDLSPMAAFFGGLAAQEVLKSVSGKFHPIVQWLYFDALEAVPTSVKRSEELCKPTGTRYDGQIAVFGKEFQEKLANNQQFLVGAGAIGCEMLKNWAMIGLATGPKGKITVTDMDQIERSNLNRQFLFRSKDVGRLKSESATRAVQAMNPDLQGKIESMKDRVGQDTEHLFNEDFWNSLDGVTNALDNVDARTYVDRRCVFFQKPLLDSGTLGTKGNTQVVLPRITESYSSSQDPPEQSFPMCTLRSFPNRIEHTIAWAKDLFHTYFAGPAEIVNAYITQPDYLGAALKQSGNEKQTLET
;
A
#
# COMPACT_ATOMS: atom_id res chain seq x y z
N PHE A 1 11.89 14.17 -8.07
CA PHE A 1 12.75 15.26 -7.54
C PHE A 1 13.97 15.56 -8.42
N LEU A 2 13.91 15.37 -9.73
CA LEU A 2 14.94 15.81 -10.67
C LEU A 2 14.27 16.83 -11.60
N HIS A 3 14.95 17.92 -11.92
CA HIS A 3 14.45 18.93 -12.84
C HIS A 3 15.36 19.01 -14.09
N PRO A 4 14.89 19.57 -15.22
CA PRO A 4 15.68 19.68 -16.44
C PRO A 4 17.04 20.36 -16.24
N GLU A 5 17.15 21.34 -15.34
CA GLU A 5 18.39 22.04 -15.01
C GLU A 5 19.41 21.22 -14.20
N ASP A 6 19.03 20.00 -13.78
CA ASP A 6 19.91 19.07 -13.05
C ASP A 6 20.64 18.08 -13.96
N VAL A 7 20.31 18.05 -15.26
CA VAL A 7 20.98 17.17 -16.23
C VAL A 7 22.49 17.40 -16.20
N GLY A 8 23.24 16.30 -16.07
CA GLY A 8 24.70 16.30 -15.94
C GLY A 8 25.23 16.39 -14.50
N LYS A 9 24.38 16.62 -13.49
CA LYS A 9 24.78 16.60 -12.08
C LYS A 9 24.55 15.22 -11.45
N PRO A 10 25.32 14.82 -10.42
CA PRO A 10 25.06 13.59 -9.67
C PRO A 10 23.66 13.60 -9.02
N ARG A 11 22.85 12.56 -9.29
CA ARG A 11 21.46 12.44 -8.82
C ARG A 11 21.34 12.64 -7.30
N ALA A 12 22.19 11.96 -6.54
CA ALA A 12 22.17 12.04 -5.07
C ALA A 12 22.43 13.48 -4.56
N GLN A 13 23.33 14.23 -5.20
CA GLN A 13 23.66 15.59 -4.78
C GLN A 13 22.47 16.55 -4.95
N VAL A 14 21.68 16.38 -6.02
CA VAL A 14 20.52 17.25 -6.29
C VAL A 14 19.26 16.81 -5.54
N THR A 15 19.13 15.52 -5.19
CA THR A 15 17.96 15.02 -4.48
C THR A 15 18.04 15.21 -2.97
N VAL A 16 19.22 15.07 -2.35
CA VAL A 16 19.41 15.22 -0.89
C VAL A 16 18.70 16.47 -0.33
N PRO A 17 18.94 17.70 -0.80
CA PRO A 17 18.27 18.88 -0.23
C PRO A 17 16.75 18.83 -0.35
N ARG A 18 16.21 18.22 -1.42
CA ARG A 18 14.76 18.14 -1.68
C ARG A 18 14.09 17.06 -0.81
N VAL A 19 14.77 15.94 -0.58
CA VAL A 19 14.30 14.86 0.30
C VAL A 19 14.37 15.29 1.76
N SER A 20 15.40 16.05 2.17
CA SER A 20 15.51 16.61 3.52
C SER A 20 14.32 17.48 3.94
N GLU A 21 13.59 18.07 2.98
CA GLU A 21 12.40 18.87 3.28
C GLU A 21 11.18 18.05 3.70
N LEU A 22 11.17 16.73 3.46
CA LEU A 22 10.03 15.87 3.75
C LEU A 22 9.80 15.71 5.25
N ASN A 23 10.88 15.53 6.02
CA ASN A 23 10.79 15.33 7.46
C ASN A 23 11.98 15.99 8.19
N PRO A 24 11.76 17.06 8.96
CA PRO A 24 12.84 17.73 9.71
C PRO A 24 13.46 16.86 10.81
N TYR A 25 12.80 15.76 11.21
CA TYR A 25 13.33 14.82 12.20
C TYR A 25 14.23 13.73 11.60
N THR A 26 14.39 13.70 10.27
CA THR A 26 15.20 12.68 9.58
C THR A 26 16.26 13.36 8.73
N PRO A 27 17.48 13.58 9.27
CA PRO A 27 18.59 14.13 8.51
C PRO A 27 18.93 13.24 7.31
N VAL A 28 19.02 13.84 6.12
CA VAL A 28 19.44 13.15 4.89
C VAL A 28 20.83 13.63 4.53
N ASN A 29 21.78 12.70 4.43
CA ASN A 29 23.17 12.99 4.17
C ASN A 29 23.65 12.31 2.89
N LEU A 30 24.55 12.97 2.17
CA LEU A 30 25.25 12.36 1.05
C LEU A 30 26.47 11.60 1.57
N LEU A 31 26.54 10.29 1.29
CA LEU A 31 27.77 9.53 1.52
C LEU A 31 28.81 9.94 0.47
N LYS A 32 29.94 10.48 0.93
CA LYS A 32 31.03 10.93 0.05
C LYS A 32 31.97 9.76 -0.26
N SER A 33 31.59 8.92 -1.22
CA SER A 33 32.46 7.88 -1.77
C SER A 33 32.37 7.87 -3.30
N THR A 34 33.47 7.52 -3.97
CA THR A 34 33.52 7.28 -5.42
C THR A 34 32.92 5.93 -5.78
N SER A 35 33.08 4.92 -4.91
CA SER A 35 32.40 3.63 -4.99
C SER A 35 32.28 3.03 -3.60
N ILE A 36 31.11 2.47 -3.28
CA ILE A 36 30.92 1.78 -1.99
C ILE A 36 31.73 0.47 -1.92
N THR A 37 31.99 -0.15 -3.07
CA THR A 37 32.73 -1.42 -3.15
C THR A 37 34.23 -1.26 -2.91
N ASP A 38 34.76 -0.04 -2.95
CA ASP A 38 36.17 0.25 -2.61
C ASP A 38 36.43 0.11 -1.10
N ASP A 39 35.42 0.41 -0.27
CA ASP A 39 35.50 0.36 1.19
C ASP A 39 34.13 0.04 1.81
N LEU A 40 33.83 -1.26 1.91
CA LEU A 40 32.59 -1.75 2.53
C LEU A 40 32.51 -1.49 4.03
N SER A 41 33.62 -1.08 4.69
CA SER A 41 33.62 -0.85 6.13
C SER A 41 32.67 0.28 6.56
N GLN A 42 32.42 1.22 5.66
CA GLN A 42 31.47 2.34 5.81
C GLN A 42 30.02 1.87 6.01
N LEU A 43 29.67 0.65 5.57
CA LEU A 43 28.33 0.12 5.73
C LEU A 43 27.97 -0.20 7.19
N LYS A 44 28.98 -0.34 8.08
CA LYS A 44 28.77 -0.61 9.50
C LYS A 44 28.05 0.51 10.25
N ASP A 45 28.01 1.71 9.68
CA ASP A 45 27.29 2.85 10.25
C ASP A 45 25.76 2.74 10.06
N PHE A 46 25.29 1.77 9.26
CA PHE A 46 23.88 1.58 8.94
C PHE A 46 23.34 0.25 9.46
N GLN A 47 22.08 0.25 9.91
CA GLN A 47 21.37 -0.97 10.30
C GLN A 47 20.75 -1.69 9.08
N CYS A 48 20.35 -0.93 8.07
CA CYS A 48 19.75 -1.46 6.85
C CYS A 48 20.36 -0.74 5.63
N VAL A 49 20.70 -1.51 4.60
CA VAL A 49 21.18 -1.04 3.30
C VAL A 49 20.15 -1.37 2.24
N VAL A 50 19.82 -0.39 1.40
CA VAL A 50 18.91 -0.58 0.25
C VAL A 50 19.70 -0.42 -1.03
N LEU A 51 19.66 -1.43 -1.90
CA LEU A 51 20.28 -1.40 -3.22
C LEU A 51 19.19 -1.28 -4.29
N THR A 52 19.41 -0.36 -5.22
CA THR A 52 18.59 -0.15 -6.42
C THR A 52 19.53 0.15 -7.58
N ASP A 53 19.17 -0.23 -8.81
CA ASP A 53 19.96 0.02 -10.02
C ASP A 53 21.44 -0.39 -9.88
N THR A 54 21.73 -1.42 -9.07
CA THR A 54 23.10 -1.83 -8.72
C THR A 54 23.49 -3.08 -9.52
N PRO A 55 24.67 -3.12 -10.18
CA PRO A 55 25.10 -4.32 -10.89
C PRO A 55 25.16 -5.55 -9.98
N LEU A 56 24.75 -6.72 -10.47
CA LEU A 56 24.67 -7.94 -9.68
C LEU A 56 26.01 -8.31 -9.00
N LYS A 57 27.14 -8.08 -9.66
CA LYS A 57 28.47 -8.28 -9.07
C LYS A 57 28.70 -7.44 -7.80
N ASP A 58 28.18 -6.21 -7.77
CA ASP A 58 28.33 -5.30 -6.64
C ASP A 58 27.28 -5.63 -5.58
N GLN A 59 26.07 -6.04 -5.98
CA GLN A 59 25.06 -6.57 -5.07
C GLN A 59 25.61 -7.79 -4.29
N LEU A 60 26.32 -8.71 -4.95
CA LEU A 60 26.93 -9.87 -4.30
C LEU A 60 28.00 -9.47 -3.27
N LEU A 61 28.91 -8.57 -3.64
CA LEU A 61 29.95 -8.09 -2.72
C LEU A 61 29.36 -7.39 -1.48
N ILE A 62 28.36 -6.53 -1.70
CA ILE A 62 27.71 -5.77 -0.64
C ILE A 62 26.86 -6.70 0.25
N SER A 63 26.07 -7.58 -0.36
CA SER A 63 25.18 -8.49 0.37
C SER A 63 25.93 -9.48 1.26
N ASP A 64 26.97 -10.14 0.73
CA ASP A 64 27.78 -11.08 1.52
C ASP A 64 28.45 -10.36 2.71
N TYR A 65 28.89 -9.10 2.51
CA TYR A 65 29.41 -8.28 3.59
C TYR A 65 28.34 -7.90 4.62
N CYS A 66 27.17 -7.46 4.18
CA CYS A 66 26.04 -7.12 5.04
C CYS A 66 25.63 -8.31 5.91
N HIS A 67 25.38 -9.47 5.29
CA HIS A 67 24.99 -10.71 5.97
C HIS A 67 26.00 -11.10 7.05
N LYS A 68 27.30 -11.08 6.72
CA LYS A 68 28.39 -11.43 7.65
C LYS A 68 28.50 -10.48 8.85
N ASN A 69 28.11 -9.22 8.68
CA ASN A 69 28.23 -8.19 9.71
C ASN A 69 26.89 -7.87 10.41
N GLY A 70 25.83 -8.63 10.15
CA GLY A 70 24.51 -8.40 10.75
C GLY A 70 23.85 -7.09 10.32
N ILE A 71 24.14 -6.62 9.10
CA ILE A 71 23.52 -5.46 8.48
C ILE A 71 22.39 -5.98 7.58
N TYR A 72 21.19 -5.45 7.75
CA TYR A 72 20.04 -5.86 6.96
C TYR A 72 20.13 -5.34 5.53
N LEU A 73 19.63 -6.13 4.57
CA LEU A 73 19.66 -5.79 3.16
C LEU A 73 18.26 -5.84 2.55
N VAL A 74 17.95 -4.85 1.73
CA VAL A 74 16.85 -4.87 0.77
C VAL A 74 17.42 -4.55 -0.61
N VAL A 75 17.08 -5.33 -1.63
CA VAL A 75 17.40 -5.03 -3.03
C VAL A 75 16.10 -4.90 -3.78
N ALA A 76 15.88 -3.82 -4.52
CA ALA A 76 14.68 -3.63 -5.32
C ALA A 76 15.00 -3.00 -6.67
N ASP A 77 14.57 -3.64 -7.75
CA ASP A 77 14.82 -3.21 -9.12
C ASP A 77 13.54 -3.32 -9.95
N THR A 78 13.37 -2.39 -10.89
CA THR A 78 12.25 -2.37 -11.84
C THR A 78 12.74 -2.23 -13.27
N PHE A 79 12.22 -3.04 -14.18
CA PHE A 79 12.51 -3.02 -15.61
C PHE A 79 11.19 -3.01 -16.38
N GLY A 80 10.73 -1.81 -16.77
CA GLY A 80 9.43 -1.62 -17.39
C GLY A 80 8.30 -2.16 -16.51
N LEU A 81 7.50 -3.11 -17.01
CA LEU A 81 6.39 -3.73 -16.28
C LEU A 81 6.81 -4.88 -15.36
N PHE A 82 8.11 -5.14 -15.22
CA PHE A 82 8.66 -6.15 -14.33
C PHE A 82 9.34 -5.52 -13.13
N GLY A 83 9.34 -6.19 -12.00
CA GLY A 83 10.19 -5.82 -10.88
C GLY A 83 10.46 -6.98 -9.93
N THR A 84 11.45 -6.76 -9.08
CA THR A 84 11.91 -7.71 -8.07
C THR A 84 12.20 -7.00 -6.77
N ILE A 85 11.99 -7.70 -5.67
CA ILE A 85 12.51 -7.33 -4.36
C ILE A 85 13.13 -8.54 -3.68
N PHE A 86 14.31 -8.35 -3.10
CA PHE A 86 15.03 -9.32 -2.29
C PHE A 86 15.28 -8.76 -0.88
N THR A 87 15.18 -9.62 0.13
CA THR A 87 15.43 -9.27 1.54
C THR A 87 16.39 -10.28 2.18
N ASP A 88 17.35 -9.77 2.94
CA ASP A 88 18.23 -10.57 3.79
C ASP A 88 18.43 -9.86 5.13
N PHE A 89 17.73 -10.35 6.16
CA PHE A 89 17.81 -9.80 7.51
C PHE A 89 18.71 -10.64 8.44
N GLY A 90 19.57 -11.48 7.85
CA GLY A 90 20.51 -12.33 8.57
C GLY A 90 19.86 -13.52 9.28
N LYS A 91 20.65 -14.18 10.13
CA LYS A 91 20.21 -15.35 10.90
C LYS A 91 19.52 -14.94 12.20
N ASN A 92 18.55 -15.73 12.62
CA ASN A 92 17.80 -15.56 13.86
C ASN A 92 17.16 -14.17 13.99
N PHE A 93 16.64 -13.63 12.88
CA PHE A 93 15.89 -12.37 12.86
C PHE A 93 14.62 -12.52 13.70
N THR A 94 14.43 -11.62 14.67
CA THR A 94 13.34 -11.72 15.64
C THR A 94 12.17 -10.82 15.26
N ILE A 95 10.99 -11.41 15.11
CA ILE A 95 9.72 -10.72 14.86
C ILE A 95 8.90 -10.76 16.14
N GLY A 96 8.67 -9.60 16.75
CA GLY A 96 7.84 -9.47 17.95
C GLY A 96 6.33 -9.51 17.65
N ASP A 97 5.93 -9.04 16.47
CA ASP A 97 4.54 -9.00 16.03
C ASP A 97 4.48 -9.29 14.53
N TYR A 98 4.01 -10.48 14.14
CA TYR A 98 4.13 -10.96 12.76
C TYR A 98 3.00 -10.48 11.83
N ASN A 99 1.87 -10.01 12.35
CA ASN A 99 0.73 -9.60 11.52
C ASN A 99 0.20 -8.19 11.81
N GLY A 100 0.57 -7.57 12.94
CA GLY A 100 0.12 -6.24 13.32
C GLY A 100 -1.34 -6.16 13.75
N GLU A 101 -2.04 -7.30 13.80
CA GLU A 101 -3.39 -7.39 14.30
C GLU A 101 -3.37 -7.31 15.83
N ASN A 102 -4.39 -6.65 16.40
CA ASN A 102 -4.54 -6.60 17.84
C ASN A 102 -4.66 -8.02 18.41
N PRO A 103 -4.05 -8.30 19.58
CA PRO A 103 -4.23 -9.58 20.25
C PRO A 103 -5.71 -9.87 20.49
N VAL A 104 -6.15 -11.06 20.08
CA VAL A 104 -7.55 -11.45 20.24
C VAL A 104 -7.84 -11.73 21.71
N SER A 105 -8.97 -11.22 22.22
CA SER A 105 -9.44 -11.49 23.57
C SER A 105 -10.92 -11.82 23.57
N GLY A 106 -11.36 -12.55 24.59
CA GLY A 106 -12.75 -12.93 24.74
C GLY A 106 -13.07 -13.43 26.14
N ILE A 107 -14.38 -13.56 26.40
CA ILE A 107 -14.91 -14.02 27.69
C ILE A 107 -15.07 -15.54 27.63
N ILE A 108 -14.80 -16.20 28.75
CA ILE A 108 -14.89 -17.65 28.91
C ILE A 108 -16.27 -18.01 29.45
N ALA A 109 -16.91 -19.00 28.82
CA ALA A 109 -18.14 -19.60 29.29
C ALA A 109 -17.88 -20.81 30.19
N ASP A 110 -16.90 -21.64 29.82
CA ASP A 110 -16.55 -22.87 30.52
C ASP A 110 -15.12 -23.33 30.21
N ILE A 111 -14.52 -24.08 31.14
CA ILE A 111 -13.28 -24.85 30.93
C ILE A 111 -13.49 -26.25 31.49
N ASP A 112 -13.55 -27.26 30.61
CA ASP A 112 -13.78 -28.64 31.04
C ASP A 112 -12.52 -29.33 31.58
N SER A 113 -12.69 -30.56 32.10
CA SER A 113 -11.60 -31.37 32.66
C SER A 113 -10.55 -31.81 31.64
N ASP A 114 -10.87 -31.78 30.35
CA ASP A 114 -9.95 -32.09 29.25
C ASP A 114 -9.22 -30.84 28.74
N GLY A 115 -9.45 -29.68 29.39
CA GLY A 115 -8.86 -28.40 29.05
C GLY A 115 -9.44 -27.76 27.80
N ILE A 116 -10.69 -28.08 27.44
CA ILE A 116 -11.44 -27.41 26.39
C ILE A 116 -12.06 -26.14 26.97
N VAL A 117 -11.66 -25.01 26.40
CA VAL A 117 -12.19 -23.68 26.71
C VAL A 117 -13.31 -23.36 25.73
N SER A 118 -14.46 -22.94 26.26
CA SER A 118 -15.60 -22.45 25.48
C SER A 118 -15.70 -20.94 25.59
N ALA A 119 -15.78 -20.23 24.45
CA ALA A 119 -16.02 -18.79 24.42
C ALA A 119 -17.49 -18.46 24.75
N LEU A 120 -17.72 -17.37 25.46
CA LEU A 120 -19.05 -16.89 25.86
C LEU A 120 -19.87 -16.40 24.64
N ASP A 121 -21.17 -16.72 24.63
CA ASP A 121 -22.24 -16.17 23.76
C ASP A 121 -21.93 -16.08 22.26
N GLU A 122 -22.15 -17.13 21.46
CA GLU A 122 -22.04 -17.17 19.98
C GLU A 122 -20.87 -16.38 19.35
N THR A 123 -19.85 -16.04 20.14
CA THR A 123 -18.78 -15.13 19.76
C THR A 123 -17.61 -16.00 19.37
N ARG A 124 -17.20 -15.88 18.11
CA ARG A 124 -16.08 -16.66 17.60
C ARG A 124 -14.81 -16.22 18.33
N HIS A 125 -13.98 -17.18 18.73
CA HIS A 125 -12.79 -16.83 19.49
C HIS A 125 -11.68 -16.20 18.65
N GLY A 126 -11.70 -16.34 17.33
CA GLY A 126 -10.73 -15.70 16.41
C GLY A 126 -9.29 -16.23 16.44
N LEU A 127 -8.96 -17.14 17.37
CA LEU A 127 -7.66 -17.82 17.45
C LEU A 127 -7.42 -18.86 16.34
N GLU A 128 -6.15 -19.12 16.04
CA GLU A 128 -5.66 -20.14 15.11
C GLU A 128 -4.80 -21.20 15.80
N ASP A 129 -4.64 -22.38 15.17
CA ASP A 129 -3.80 -23.44 15.72
C ASP A 129 -2.37 -22.99 15.98
N GLY A 130 -1.90 -23.22 17.22
CA GLY A 130 -0.57 -22.83 17.65
C GLY A 130 -0.43 -21.41 18.19
N ASP A 131 -1.52 -20.64 18.25
CA ASP A 131 -1.59 -19.41 19.05
C ASP A 131 -1.32 -19.70 20.53
N PHE A 132 -0.98 -18.64 21.26
CA PHE A 132 -0.79 -18.70 22.71
C PHE A 132 -1.75 -17.75 23.39
N VAL A 133 -2.27 -18.16 24.55
CA VAL A 133 -3.19 -17.34 25.36
C VAL A 133 -2.76 -17.30 26.82
N THR A 134 -3.06 -16.20 27.50
CA THR A 134 -3.06 -16.08 28.95
C THR A 134 -4.47 -15.80 29.46
N PHE A 135 -4.68 -16.00 30.75
CA PHE A 135 -6.00 -15.96 31.39
C PHE A 135 -6.04 -14.95 32.53
N SER A 136 -7.22 -14.41 32.80
CA SER A 136 -7.50 -13.59 33.99
C SER A 136 -8.93 -13.81 34.46
N GLU A 137 -9.22 -13.57 35.73
CA GLU A 137 -10.58 -13.64 36.31
C GLU A 137 -11.27 -15.01 36.23
N VAL A 138 -10.52 -16.09 35.99
CA VAL A 138 -11.05 -17.46 36.03
C VAL A 138 -11.21 -17.89 37.48
N GLU A 139 -12.44 -18.13 37.94
CA GLU A 139 -12.71 -18.64 39.29
C GLU A 139 -12.74 -20.17 39.28
N GLY A 140 -12.10 -20.78 40.28
CA GLY A 140 -12.07 -22.25 40.47
C GLY A 140 -10.83 -22.92 39.85
N MET A 141 -10.26 -22.28 38.83
CA MET A 141 -8.93 -22.63 38.28
C MET A 141 -7.95 -21.46 38.46
N ASP A 142 -7.79 -20.95 39.68
CA ASP A 142 -7.13 -19.66 39.95
C ASP A 142 -5.66 -19.61 39.47
N ALA A 143 -4.99 -20.77 39.40
CA ALA A 143 -3.62 -20.90 38.92
C ALA A 143 -3.47 -20.62 37.41
N LEU A 144 -4.56 -20.58 36.63
CA LEU A 144 -4.54 -20.14 35.23
C LEU A 144 -4.33 -18.63 35.12
N ASN A 145 -4.78 -17.86 36.09
CA ASN A 145 -4.79 -16.40 36.03
C ASN A 145 -3.36 -15.83 36.05
N ASN A 146 -3.03 -15.01 35.06
CA ASN A 146 -1.70 -14.42 34.83
C ASN A 146 -0.57 -15.46 34.77
N SER A 147 -0.90 -16.69 34.37
CA SER A 147 0.09 -17.74 34.16
C SER A 147 0.85 -17.54 32.84
N ALA A 148 1.95 -18.29 32.68
CA ALA A 148 2.70 -18.31 31.43
C ALA A 148 1.77 -18.68 30.25
N PRO A 149 1.94 -18.04 29.07
CA PRO A 149 1.07 -18.28 27.93
C PRO A 149 1.03 -19.77 27.54
N ARG A 150 -0.17 -20.28 27.29
CA ARG A 150 -0.40 -21.68 26.89
C ARG A 150 -0.69 -21.76 25.41
N LYS A 151 -0.04 -22.71 24.72
CA LYS A 151 -0.30 -23.00 23.30
C LYS A 151 -1.69 -23.62 23.15
N ILE A 152 -2.43 -23.16 22.15
CA ILE A 152 -3.81 -23.62 21.90
C ILE A 152 -3.91 -24.55 20.70
N THR A 153 -4.96 -25.36 20.70
CA THR A 153 -5.40 -26.15 19.54
C THR A 153 -6.89 -25.90 19.32
N VAL A 154 -7.25 -25.35 18.16
CA VAL A 154 -8.63 -25.03 17.80
C VAL A 154 -9.45 -26.31 17.68
N LYS A 155 -10.67 -26.32 18.25
CA LYS A 155 -11.62 -27.45 18.17
C LYS A 155 -12.88 -27.10 17.40
N GLY A 156 -13.21 -25.82 17.29
CA GLY A 156 -14.28 -25.28 16.49
C GLY A 156 -14.24 -23.75 16.54
N PRO A 157 -15.18 -23.03 15.94
CA PRO A 157 -15.19 -21.55 15.97
C PRO A 157 -15.40 -20.95 17.37
N TYR A 158 -15.92 -21.73 18.31
CA TYR A 158 -16.29 -21.31 19.66
C TYR A 158 -15.51 -22.03 20.77
N THR A 159 -14.66 -22.99 20.41
CA THR A 159 -13.95 -23.83 21.38
C THR A 159 -12.51 -24.11 20.95
N PHE A 160 -11.60 -24.08 21.93
CA PHE A 160 -10.19 -24.43 21.75
C PHE A 160 -9.66 -25.15 22.97
N SER A 161 -8.64 -25.99 22.81
CA SER A 161 -7.98 -26.71 23.90
C SER A 161 -6.70 -26.01 24.33
N ILE A 162 -6.43 -25.99 25.63
CA ILE A 162 -5.18 -25.53 26.25
C ILE A 162 -4.31 -26.67 26.81
N GLY A 163 -4.64 -27.91 26.42
CA GLY A 163 -3.98 -29.11 26.91
C GLY A 163 -4.34 -29.44 28.37
N ASP A 164 -3.44 -30.15 29.05
CA ASP A 164 -3.69 -30.67 30.39
C ASP A 164 -3.93 -29.55 31.44
N VAL A 165 -5.05 -29.69 32.15
CA VAL A 165 -5.48 -28.83 33.25
C VAL A 165 -5.48 -29.57 34.60
N SER A 166 -4.94 -30.79 34.66
CA SER A 166 -4.80 -31.56 35.88
C SER A 166 -4.05 -30.77 36.96
N GLY A 167 -4.65 -30.69 38.15
CA GLY A 167 -4.07 -29.97 39.29
C GLY A 167 -4.32 -28.46 39.28
N LEU A 168 -5.07 -27.91 38.33
CA LEU A 168 -5.46 -26.50 38.32
C LEU A 168 -6.75 -26.21 39.09
N GLY A 169 -7.51 -27.25 39.48
CA GLY A 169 -8.83 -27.13 40.10
C GLY A 169 -9.96 -27.36 39.09
N ASP A 170 -11.20 -27.12 39.52
CA ASP A 170 -12.38 -27.24 38.68
C ASP A 170 -12.92 -25.84 38.36
N TYR A 171 -13.23 -25.57 37.09
CA TYR A 171 -13.80 -24.30 36.67
C TYR A 171 -15.13 -24.04 37.39
N LYS A 172 -15.34 -22.80 37.83
CA LYS A 172 -16.59 -22.38 38.46
C LYS A 172 -17.35 -21.38 37.63
N ARG A 173 -16.70 -20.28 37.21
CA ARG A 173 -17.31 -19.18 36.44
C ARG A 173 -16.27 -18.13 36.03
N GLY A 174 -16.71 -17.21 35.18
CA GLY A 174 -15.94 -16.04 34.78
C GLY A 174 -14.75 -16.38 33.89
N GLY A 175 -13.88 -15.40 33.70
CA GLY A 175 -12.63 -15.59 32.97
C GLY A 175 -12.59 -14.84 31.65
N LEU A 176 -11.41 -14.31 31.36
CA LEU A 176 -11.02 -13.75 30.09
C LEU A 176 -9.83 -14.53 29.57
N TYR A 177 -9.78 -14.77 28.27
CA TYR A 177 -8.56 -15.16 27.58
C TYR A 177 -8.05 -13.98 26.76
N THR A 178 -6.72 -13.84 26.69
CA THR A 178 -6.04 -12.85 25.86
C THR A 178 -4.91 -13.52 25.11
N GLN A 179 -4.89 -13.40 23.78
CA GLN A 179 -3.81 -13.88 22.93
C GLN A 179 -2.50 -13.20 23.33
N VAL A 180 -1.41 -13.97 23.35
CA VAL A 180 -0.05 -13.46 23.54
C VAL A 180 0.72 -13.74 22.27
N LYS A 181 1.13 -12.67 21.58
CA LYS A 181 1.95 -12.75 20.37
C LYS A 181 3.36 -13.19 20.75
N MET A 182 3.64 -14.47 20.57
CA MET A 182 4.97 -15.02 20.81
C MET A 182 5.94 -14.57 19.70
N PRO A 183 7.18 -14.18 20.04
CA PRO A 183 8.18 -13.85 19.04
C PRO A 183 8.41 -15.00 18.06
N LYS A 184 8.57 -14.68 16.78
CA LYS A 184 8.97 -15.63 15.73
C LYS A 184 10.42 -15.35 15.32
N PHE A 185 11.14 -16.40 14.98
CA PHE A 185 12.52 -16.31 14.52
C PHE A 185 12.59 -16.77 13.07
N LEU A 186 13.25 -16.00 12.22
CA LEU A 186 13.48 -16.32 10.82
C LEU A 186 14.99 -16.35 10.52
N ASP A 187 15.39 -17.27 9.65
CA ASP A 187 16.73 -17.33 9.10
C ASP A 187 16.67 -16.94 7.62
N PHE A 188 17.43 -15.91 7.25
CA PHE A 188 17.65 -15.54 5.86
C PHE A 188 18.94 -16.16 5.34
N GLU A 189 18.98 -16.47 4.04
CA GLU A 189 20.19 -16.96 3.38
C GLU A 189 20.85 -15.82 2.57
N PRO A 190 22.19 -15.81 2.46
CA PRO A 190 22.90 -14.83 1.63
C PRO A 190 22.42 -14.85 0.17
N LEU A 191 22.44 -13.69 -0.47
CA LEU A 191 22.08 -13.51 -1.88
C LEU A 191 22.80 -14.52 -2.80
N SER A 192 24.09 -14.77 -2.55
CA SER A 192 24.92 -15.69 -3.31
C SER A 192 24.42 -17.15 -3.30
N GLN A 193 23.72 -17.57 -2.24
CA GLN A 193 23.05 -18.87 -2.17
C GLN A 193 21.66 -18.81 -2.81
N GLN A 194 20.92 -17.73 -2.54
CA GLN A 194 19.57 -17.53 -3.05
C GLN A 194 19.47 -17.35 -4.56
N LEU A 195 20.54 -16.92 -5.24
CA LEU A 195 20.61 -16.92 -6.71
C LEU A 195 20.67 -18.33 -7.32
N LYS A 196 21.09 -19.33 -6.54
CA LYS A 196 21.19 -20.73 -7.00
C LYS A 196 19.94 -21.52 -6.65
N LYS A 197 19.42 -21.28 -5.44
CA LYS A 197 18.24 -21.95 -4.90
C LYS A 197 17.33 -20.92 -4.23
N PRO A 198 16.47 -20.23 -5.01
CA PRO A 198 15.66 -19.14 -4.49
C PRO A 198 14.48 -19.64 -3.66
N GLU A 199 14.18 -18.90 -2.59
CA GLU A 199 12.89 -18.97 -1.89
C GLU A 199 11.95 -17.89 -2.46
N LEU A 200 10.96 -18.34 -3.22
CA LEU A 200 10.09 -17.49 -4.05
C LEU A 200 8.74 -17.25 -3.36
N MET A 201 8.45 -15.99 -3.01
CA MET A 201 7.15 -15.56 -2.53
C MET A 201 6.24 -15.19 -3.70
N MET A 202 5.00 -15.69 -3.67
CA MET A 202 4.02 -15.44 -4.74
C MET A 202 3.34 -14.10 -4.58
N SER A 203 3.46 -13.24 -5.59
CA SER A 203 2.69 -11.99 -5.69
C SER A 203 1.30 -12.19 -6.31
N ASP A 204 1.17 -13.19 -7.20
CA ASP A 204 -0.06 -13.53 -7.91
C ASP A 204 -0.13 -15.04 -8.15
N PHE A 205 -1.11 -15.69 -7.54
CA PHE A 205 -1.32 -17.14 -7.68
C PHE A 205 -1.78 -17.56 -9.08
N ALA A 206 -2.32 -16.64 -9.90
CA ALA A 206 -2.64 -16.92 -11.30
C ALA A 206 -1.38 -17.01 -12.19
N LYS A 207 -0.23 -16.53 -11.70
CA LYS A 207 1.06 -16.47 -12.38
C LYS A 207 2.14 -17.26 -11.61
N PHE A 208 1.77 -18.36 -10.95
CA PHE A 208 2.65 -19.10 -10.03
C PHE A 208 3.94 -19.64 -10.67
N ASP A 209 3.98 -19.81 -11.99
CA ASP A 209 5.13 -20.25 -12.77
C ASP A 209 6.10 -19.12 -13.14
N ARG A 210 5.66 -17.85 -13.03
CA ARG A 210 6.46 -16.67 -13.43
C ARG A 210 7.68 -16.41 -12.55
N PRO A 211 7.62 -16.53 -11.21
CA PRO A 211 8.73 -16.11 -10.37
C PRO A 211 10.04 -16.86 -10.65
N ALA A 212 10.00 -18.15 -10.95
CA ALA A 212 11.19 -18.91 -11.33
C ALA A 212 11.77 -18.44 -12.69
N GLN A 213 10.90 -18.13 -13.65
CA GLN A 213 11.32 -17.62 -14.96
C GLN A 213 11.93 -16.22 -14.85
N LEU A 214 11.32 -15.35 -14.05
CA LEU A 214 11.81 -13.98 -13.81
C LEU A 214 13.11 -13.98 -13.02
N HIS A 215 13.29 -14.91 -12.07
CA HIS A 215 14.55 -15.09 -11.37
C HIS A 215 15.71 -15.34 -12.34
N VAL A 216 15.52 -16.24 -13.31
CA VAL A 216 16.50 -16.49 -14.37
C VAL A 216 16.62 -15.29 -15.32
N GLY A 217 15.50 -14.68 -15.71
CA GLY A 217 15.46 -13.55 -16.63
C GLY A 217 16.22 -12.32 -16.11
N PHE A 218 16.08 -11.98 -14.82
CA PHE A 218 16.81 -10.87 -14.21
C PHE A 218 18.32 -11.16 -14.13
N GLN A 219 18.72 -12.40 -13.83
CA GLN A 219 20.13 -12.80 -13.91
C GLN A 219 20.68 -12.67 -15.34
N ALA A 220 19.89 -13.07 -16.34
CA ALA A 220 20.24 -12.91 -17.75
C ALA A 220 20.39 -11.42 -18.13
N LEU A 221 19.54 -10.53 -17.60
CA LEU A 221 19.66 -9.08 -17.83
C LEU A 221 20.98 -8.52 -17.30
N HIS A 222 21.38 -8.92 -16.09
CA HIS A 222 22.67 -8.51 -15.55
C HIS A 222 23.85 -9.09 -16.35
N ALA A 223 23.78 -10.36 -16.77
CA ALA A 223 24.79 -10.97 -17.62
C ALA A 223 24.91 -10.27 -18.99
N PHE A 224 23.79 -9.87 -19.59
CA PHE A 224 23.75 -9.08 -20.81
C PHE A 224 24.45 -7.72 -20.59
N ASN A 225 24.08 -7.01 -19.52
CA ASN A 225 24.67 -5.71 -19.20
C ASN A 225 26.17 -5.79 -18.89
N ASP A 226 26.64 -6.85 -18.22
CA ASP A 226 28.07 -7.06 -17.97
C ASP A 226 28.86 -7.29 -19.26
N LYS A 227 28.23 -7.94 -20.27
CA LYS A 227 28.85 -8.20 -21.57
C LYS A 227 28.89 -6.97 -22.48
N HIS A 228 27.81 -6.19 -22.50
CA HIS A 228 27.62 -5.10 -23.47
C HIS A 228 27.82 -3.69 -22.89
N GLY A 229 27.82 -3.55 -21.56
CA GLY A 229 27.87 -2.27 -20.86
C GLY A 229 26.55 -1.48 -20.89
N HIS A 230 25.46 -2.10 -21.34
CA HIS A 230 24.11 -1.55 -21.32
C HIS A 230 23.06 -2.67 -21.27
N PHE A 231 21.85 -2.36 -20.81
CA PHE A 231 20.69 -3.26 -20.91
C PHE A 231 20.16 -3.35 -22.35
N PRO A 232 19.42 -4.42 -22.71
CA PRO A 232 18.81 -4.56 -24.03
C PRO A 232 18.06 -3.31 -24.51
N ARG A 233 18.17 -2.98 -25.80
CA ARG A 233 17.52 -1.80 -26.38
C ARG A 233 15.99 -1.99 -26.44
N PRO A 234 15.20 -0.90 -26.31
CA PRO A 234 13.74 -0.99 -26.33
C PRO A 234 13.21 -1.72 -27.56
N HIS A 235 12.45 -2.79 -27.32
CA HIS A 235 11.80 -3.59 -28.36
C HIS A 235 12.74 -4.13 -29.47
N ASN A 236 14.04 -4.28 -29.19
CA ASN A 236 15.02 -4.80 -30.14
C ASN A 236 15.04 -6.34 -30.16
N GLU A 237 14.84 -6.93 -31.33
CA GLU A 237 14.72 -8.38 -31.50
C GLU A 237 16.06 -9.13 -31.36
N GLN A 238 17.17 -8.51 -31.74
CA GLN A 238 18.49 -9.14 -31.65
C GLN A 238 18.92 -9.28 -30.18
N ASP A 239 18.76 -8.20 -29.42
CA ASP A 239 19.07 -8.17 -27.99
C ASP A 239 18.16 -9.15 -27.23
N ALA A 240 16.87 -9.24 -27.60
CA ALA A 240 15.92 -10.19 -27.00
C ALA A 240 16.25 -11.65 -27.29
N ALA A 241 16.69 -11.97 -28.51
CA ALA A 241 17.14 -13.31 -28.85
C ALA A 241 18.42 -13.69 -28.07
N GLU A 242 19.33 -12.74 -27.86
CA GLU A 242 20.52 -12.96 -27.03
C GLU A 242 20.17 -13.14 -25.56
N LEU A 243 19.28 -12.30 -25.00
CA LEU A 243 18.82 -12.44 -23.63
C LEU A 243 18.15 -13.80 -23.40
N LEU A 244 17.28 -14.23 -24.32
CA LEU A 244 16.63 -15.54 -24.25
C LEU A 244 17.65 -16.67 -24.22
N LYS A 245 18.71 -16.59 -25.03
CA LYS A 245 19.79 -17.58 -25.04
C LYS A 245 20.52 -17.61 -23.69
N LEU A 246 20.88 -16.44 -23.14
CA LEU A 246 21.51 -16.35 -21.82
C LEU A 246 20.60 -16.95 -20.72
N ALA A 247 19.30 -16.65 -20.76
CA ALA A 247 18.33 -17.22 -19.84
C ALA A 247 18.23 -18.75 -19.97
N GLN A 248 18.21 -19.29 -21.19
CA GLN A 248 18.19 -20.74 -21.42
C GLN A 248 19.46 -21.43 -20.90
N GLU A 249 20.63 -20.81 -21.05
CA GLU A 249 21.89 -21.32 -20.50
C GLU A 249 21.88 -21.34 -18.96
N LEU A 250 21.35 -20.29 -18.33
CA LEU A 250 21.19 -20.20 -16.87
C LEU A 250 20.14 -21.21 -16.35
N ALA A 251 18.98 -21.31 -16.99
CA ALA A 251 17.93 -22.27 -16.64
C ALA A 251 18.39 -23.74 -16.76
N GLY A 252 19.32 -24.03 -17.68
CA GLY A 252 19.88 -25.36 -17.87
C GLY A 252 21.04 -25.72 -16.92
N SER A 253 21.68 -24.73 -16.30
CA SER A 253 22.85 -24.91 -15.42
C SER A 253 22.54 -24.82 -13.93
N GLY A 254 21.34 -24.38 -13.55
CA GLY A 254 20.87 -24.35 -12.17
C GLY A 254 20.61 -25.74 -11.57
N ASP A 255 20.52 -25.80 -10.24
CA ASP A 255 20.22 -27.03 -9.49
C ASP A 255 18.80 -27.56 -9.82
N GLU A 256 17.88 -26.65 -10.16
CA GLU A 256 16.53 -26.96 -10.61
C GLU A 256 16.33 -26.44 -12.04
N LYS A 257 15.83 -27.32 -12.93
CA LYS A 257 15.52 -26.93 -14.31
C LYS A 257 14.28 -26.07 -14.34
N VAL A 258 14.42 -24.84 -14.84
CA VAL A 258 13.31 -23.91 -15.05
C VAL A 258 12.87 -23.97 -16.51
N GLU A 259 11.58 -24.22 -16.75
CA GLU A 259 11.00 -24.07 -18.09
C GLU A 259 10.69 -22.59 -18.34
N LEU A 260 11.19 -22.06 -19.46
CA LEU A 260 11.05 -20.64 -19.80
C LEU A 260 9.98 -20.43 -20.87
N ASP A 261 9.02 -19.56 -20.62
CA ASP A 261 8.18 -18.99 -21.67
C ASP A 261 8.99 -17.92 -22.41
N GLU A 262 9.33 -18.22 -23.67
CA GLU A 262 10.10 -17.31 -24.51
C GLU A 262 9.48 -15.92 -24.62
N LYS A 263 8.14 -15.80 -24.61
CA LYS A 263 7.46 -14.51 -24.73
C LYS A 263 7.71 -13.64 -23.50
N VAL A 264 7.78 -14.25 -22.32
CA VAL A 264 8.01 -13.53 -21.06
C VAL A 264 9.42 -12.97 -21.03
N ILE A 265 10.41 -13.80 -21.36
CA ILE A 265 11.81 -13.38 -21.39
C ILE A 265 12.07 -12.33 -22.48
N ARG A 266 11.40 -12.47 -23.64
CA ARG A 266 11.47 -11.45 -24.69
C ARG A 266 10.84 -10.13 -24.28
N GLU A 267 9.67 -10.14 -23.62
CA GLU A 267 9.08 -8.91 -23.08
C GLU A 267 9.96 -8.27 -22.01
N LEU A 268 10.60 -9.07 -21.15
CA LEU A 268 11.60 -8.55 -20.20
C LEU A 268 12.74 -7.84 -20.93
N SER A 269 13.26 -8.42 -22.01
CA SER A 269 14.26 -7.77 -22.86
C SER A 269 13.75 -6.49 -23.49
N TYR A 270 12.57 -6.51 -24.11
CA TYR A 270 12.02 -5.36 -24.82
C TYR A 270 11.80 -4.15 -23.90
N GLN A 271 11.58 -4.41 -22.61
CA GLN A 271 11.26 -3.41 -21.60
C GLN A 271 12.43 -3.14 -20.63
N ALA A 272 13.62 -3.67 -20.90
CA ALA A 272 14.78 -3.60 -20.00
C ALA A 272 15.33 -2.18 -19.74
N GLN A 273 14.96 -1.20 -20.56
CA GLN A 273 15.26 0.22 -20.32
C GLN A 273 14.02 1.02 -19.91
N GLY A 274 12.93 0.31 -19.58
CA GLY A 274 11.68 0.90 -19.14
C GLY A 274 11.78 1.42 -17.71
N ASP A 275 11.34 2.66 -17.51
CA ASP A 275 11.26 3.30 -16.19
C ASP A 275 9.84 3.88 -16.03
N LEU A 276 9.04 3.21 -15.19
CA LEU A 276 7.63 3.50 -14.99
C LEU A 276 7.40 3.98 -13.55
N SER A 277 6.98 5.23 -13.39
CA SER A 277 6.65 5.80 -12.07
C SER A 277 5.65 4.95 -11.26
N PRO A 278 4.62 4.31 -11.84
CA PRO A 278 3.74 3.41 -11.09
C PRO A 278 4.47 2.17 -10.52
N MET A 279 5.42 1.60 -11.27
CA MET A 279 6.23 0.46 -10.80
C MET A 279 7.20 0.89 -9.71
N ALA A 280 7.83 2.06 -9.86
CA ALA A 280 8.65 2.66 -8.81
C ALA A 280 7.82 2.98 -7.54
N ALA A 281 6.55 3.38 -7.68
CA ALA A 281 5.67 3.59 -6.53
C ALA A 281 5.34 2.28 -5.81
N PHE A 282 5.03 1.22 -6.54
CA PHE A 282 4.74 -0.11 -5.99
C PHE A 282 5.95 -0.69 -5.25
N PHE A 283 7.09 -0.83 -5.94
CA PHE A 283 8.31 -1.38 -5.34
C PHE A 283 8.95 -0.45 -4.31
N GLY A 284 8.85 0.87 -4.48
CA GLY A 284 9.30 1.84 -3.49
C GLY A 284 8.51 1.74 -2.18
N GLY A 285 7.18 1.56 -2.27
CA GLY A 285 6.34 1.30 -1.09
C GLY A 285 6.68 0.00 -0.39
N LEU A 286 6.87 -1.09 -1.14
CA LEU A 286 7.29 -2.38 -0.60
C LEU A 286 8.66 -2.29 0.08
N ALA A 287 9.68 -1.77 -0.60
CA ALA A 287 11.03 -1.64 -0.06
C ALA A 287 11.06 -0.75 1.19
N ALA A 288 10.34 0.38 1.19
CA ALA A 288 10.24 1.23 2.37
C ALA A 288 9.60 0.49 3.56
N GLN A 289 8.56 -0.31 3.31
CA GLN A 289 7.94 -1.11 4.36
C GLN A 289 8.89 -2.21 4.87
N GLU A 290 9.63 -2.90 3.99
CA GLU A 290 10.64 -3.90 4.40
C GLU A 290 11.77 -3.29 5.25
N VAL A 291 12.23 -2.07 4.93
CA VAL A 291 13.17 -1.32 5.78
C VAL A 291 12.59 -1.07 7.18
N LEU A 292 11.31 -0.70 7.28
CA LEU A 292 10.67 -0.52 8.59
C LEU A 292 10.55 -1.84 9.35
N LYS A 293 10.28 -2.97 8.67
CA LYS A 293 10.22 -4.29 9.30
C LYS A 293 11.58 -4.67 9.88
N SER A 294 12.66 -4.48 9.11
CA SER A 294 14.02 -4.86 9.53
C SER A 294 14.47 -4.15 10.81
N VAL A 295 14.13 -2.85 10.96
CA VAL A 295 14.56 -2.07 12.13
C VAL A 295 13.59 -2.11 13.32
N SER A 296 12.38 -2.65 13.15
CA SER A 296 11.35 -2.67 14.21
C SER A 296 11.03 -4.07 14.73
N GLY A 297 11.31 -5.13 13.97
CA GLY A 297 10.85 -6.48 14.28
C GLY A 297 9.32 -6.62 14.23
N LYS A 298 8.62 -5.72 13.53
CA LYS A 298 7.17 -5.73 13.35
C LYS A 298 6.80 -6.07 11.91
N PHE A 299 5.75 -6.87 11.75
CA PHE A 299 5.25 -7.53 10.55
C PHE A 299 6.18 -8.63 10.01
N HIS A 300 5.57 -9.62 9.35
CA HIS A 300 6.31 -10.64 8.62
C HIS A 300 7.02 -10.01 7.41
N PRO A 301 8.35 -10.15 7.28
CA PRO A 301 9.09 -9.67 6.11
C PRO A 301 8.79 -10.50 4.88
N ILE A 302 9.16 -9.97 3.71
CA ILE A 302 9.31 -10.82 2.53
C ILE A 302 10.43 -11.81 2.83
N VAL A 303 10.25 -13.07 2.45
CA VAL A 303 11.22 -14.15 2.62
C VAL A 303 11.24 -14.93 1.31
N GLN A 304 12.23 -14.78 0.42
CA GLN A 304 13.36 -13.82 0.41
C GLN A 304 13.35 -13.05 -0.91
N TRP A 305 12.80 -13.65 -1.98
CA TRP A 305 12.50 -13.03 -3.27
C TRP A 305 11.01 -12.86 -3.49
N LEU A 306 10.61 -11.71 -4.04
CA LEU A 306 9.29 -11.51 -4.64
C LEU A 306 9.46 -10.88 -6.02
N TYR A 307 8.95 -11.56 -7.03
CA TYR A 307 8.90 -11.07 -8.42
C TYR A 307 7.47 -10.67 -8.75
N PHE A 308 7.32 -9.61 -9.54
CA PHE A 308 6.03 -9.13 -10.00
C PHE A 308 6.11 -8.68 -11.45
N ASP A 309 5.05 -8.95 -12.21
CA ASP A 309 4.83 -8.37 -13.53
C ASP A 309 3.40 -7.87 -13.70
N ALA A 310 3.25 -6.79 -14.44
CA ALA A 310 1.97 -6.23 -14.87
C ALA A 310 1.85 -6.24 -16.40
N LEU A 311 2.21 -7.36 -17.04
CA LEU A 311 2.21 -7.47 -18.51
C LEU A 311 0.85 -7.21 -19.17
N GLU A 312 -0.25 -7.35 -18.44
CA GLU A 312 -1.59 -7.00 -18.88
C GLU A 312 -1.73 -5.50 -19.21
N ALA A 313 -0.83 -4.65 -18.69
CA ALA A 313 -0.78 -3.22 -19.00
C ALA A 313 -0.12 -2.89 -20.35
N VAL A 314 0.43 -3.88 -21.06
CA VAL A 314 0.95 -3.69 -22.42
C VAL A 314 -0.19 -3.24 -23.34
N PRO A 315 -0.06 -2.10 -24.05
CA PRO A 315 -1.16 -1.59 -24.86
C PRO A 315 -1.41 -2.47 -26.08
N THR A 316 -2.68 -2.81 -26.28
CA THR A 316 -3.15 -3.54 -27.46
C THR A 316 -3.72 -2.61 -28.54
N SER A 317 -4.03 -1.35 -28.19
CA SER A 317 -4.65 -0.38 -29.10
C SER A 317 -3.66 0.37 -30.01
N VAL A 318 -2.36 0.25 -29.75
CA VAL A 318 -1.29 0.87 -30.56
C VAL A 318 -0.23 -0.18 -30.88
N LYS A 319 0.56 0.06 -31.92
CA LYS A 319 1.68 -0.83 -32.23
C LYS A 319 2.87 -0.50 -31.33
N ARG A 320 3.68 -1.52 -31.07
CA ARG A 320 5.03 -1.37 -30.49
C ARG A 320 6.06 -1.93 -31.46
N SER A 321 7.20 -1.27 -31.53
CA SER A 321 8.35 -1.66 -32.35
C SER A 321 9.57 -0.87 -31.87
N GLU A 322 10.77 -1.29 -32.27
CA GLU A 322 12.01 -0.58 -31.95
C GLU A 322 11.92 0.91 -32.34
N GLU A 323 11.33 1.24 -33.50
CA GLU A 323 11.16 2.63 -33.96
C GLU A 323 10.17 3.45 -33.13
N LEU A 324 9.13 2.81 -32.57
CA LEU A 324 8.12 3.48 -31.76
C LEU A 324 8.54 3.61 -30.29
N CYS A 325 9.39 2.71 -29.82
CA CYS A 325 9.89 2.63 -28.45
C CYS A 325 11.28 3.26 -28.27
N LYS A 326 11.95 3.70 -29.34
CA LYS A 326 13.26 4.36 -29.22
C LYS A 326 13.17 5.67 -28.41
N PRO A 327 14.20 6.01 -27.62
CA PRO A 327 14.28 7.29 -26.93
C PRO A 327 14.20 8.49 -27.87
N THR A 328 13.62 9.59 -27.39
CA THR A 328 13.39 10.82 -28.16
C THR A 328 14.02 12.07 -27.52
N GLY A 329 14.78 11.90 -26.44
CA GLY A 329 15.36 13.00 -25.67
C GLY A 329 14.33 13.70 -24.79
N THR A 330 13.29 12.99 -24.36
CA THR A 330 12.22 13.53 -23.52
C THR A 330 12.28 12.93 -22.12
N ARG A 331 11.65 13.62 -21.16
CA ARG A 331 11.49 13.08 -19.80
C ARG A 331 10.64 11.81 -19.72
N TYR A 332 9.94 11.44 -20.79
CA TYR A 332 9.08 10.27 -20.87
C TYR A 332 9.75 9.09 -21.58
N ASP A 333 11.04 9.19 -21.92
CA ASP A 333 11.74 8.15 -22.69
C ASP A 333 11.70 6.77 -22.01
N GLY A 334 11.77 6.70 -20.67
CA GLY A 334 11.61 5.45 -19.92
C GLY A 334 10.21 4.84 -20.05
N GLN A 335 9.16 5.64 -20.21
CA GLN A 335 7.81 5.17 -20.46
C GLN A 335 7.59 4.82 -21.94
N ILE A 336 8.14 5.60 -22.85
CA ILE A 336 8.13 5.36 -24.30
C ILE A 336 8.82 4.03 -24.64
N ALA A 337 9.90 3.69 -23.93
CA ALA A 337 10.59 2.40 -24.08
C ALA A 337 9.66 1.19 -23.91
N VAL A 338 8.60 1.32 -23.10
CA VAL A 338 7.63 0.24 -22.82
C VAL A 338 6.40 0.33 -23.71
N PHE A 339 5.79 1.51 -23.79
CA PHE A 339 4.47 1.70 -24.40
C PHE A 339 4.49 2.30 -25.81
N GLY A 340 5.62 2.89 -26.21
CA GLY A 340 5.78 3.59 -27.47
C GLY A 340 5.22 5.02 -27.47
N LYS A 341 5.73 5.85 -28.38
CA LYS A 341 5.38 7.28 -28.48
C LYS A 341 3.90 7.54 -28.80
N GLU A 342 3.24 6.63 -29.54
CA GLU A 342 1.81 6.75 -29.87
C GLU A 342 0.94 6.62 -28.62
N PHE A 343 1.30 5.72 -27.69
CA PHE A 343 0.57 5.60 -26.42
C PHE A 343 0.84 6.81 -25.51
N GLN A 344 2.08 7.32 -25.49
CA GLN A 344 2.42 8.53 -24.75
C GLN A 344 1.57 9.73 -25.18
N GLU A 345 1.34 9.90 -26.49
CA GLU A 345 0.49 10.96 -27.02
C GLU A 345 -0.98 10.78 -26.59
N LYS A 346 -1.48 9.54 -26.55
CA LYS A 346 -2.81 9.23 -26.04
C LYS A 346 -2.95 9.62 -24.57
N LEU A 347 -1.99 9.25 -23.72
CA LEU A 347 -1.97 9.63 -22.29
C LEU A 347 -1.94 11.14 -22.10
N ALA A 348 -1.12 11.85 -22.89
CA ALA A 348 -1.00 13.30 -22.82
C ALA A 348 -2.32 14.02 -23.12
N ASN A 349 -3.21 13.46 -23.92
CA ASN A 349 -4.46 14.09 -24.31
C ASN A 349 -5.70 13.65 -23.51
N ASN A 350 -5.50 12.95 -22.38
CA ASN A 350 -6.60 12.53 -21.51
C ASN A 350 -7.18 13.67 -20.66
N GLN A 351 -8.49 13.61 -20.42
CA GLN A 351 -9.22 14.46 -19.47
C GLN A 351 -9.65 13.64 -18.24
N GLN A 352 -9.05 13.87 -17.08
CA GLN A 352 -9.26 13.07 -15.87
C GLN A 352 -9.84 13.89 -14.72
N PHE A 353 -10.72 13.27 -13.93
CA PHE A 353 -11.22 13.84 -12.68
C PHE A 353 -10.71 13.04 -11.47
N LEU A 354 -10.01 13.73 -10.57
CA LEU A 354 -9.54 13.17 -9.31
C LEU A 354 -10.39 13.68 -8.14
N VAL A 355 -11.02 12.76 -7.42
CA VAL A 355 -11.86 13.07 -6.26
C VAL A 355 -11.09 12.77 -4.98
N GLY A 356 -10.59 13.83 -4.34
CA GLY A 356 -9.75 13.77 -3.14
C GLY A 356 -8.28 14.08 -3.43
N ALA A 357 -7.67 14.90 -2.58
CA ALA A 357 -6.28 15.32 -2.62
C ALA A 357 -5.53 14.94 -1.32
N GLY A 358 -6.00 13.88 -0.66
CA GLY A 358 -5.37 13.27 0.51
C GLY A 358 -4.13 12.42 0.18
N ALA A 359 -3.92 11.33 0.93
CA ALA A 359 -2.74 10.47 0.77
C ALA A 359 -2.68 9.83 -0.63
N ILE A 360 -3.74 9.13 -1.03
CA ILE A 360 -3.89 8.54 -2.37
C ILE A 360 -3.84 9.64 -3.43
N GLY A 361 -4.50 10.77 -3.21
CA GLY A 361 -4.54 11.87 -4.17
C GLY A 361 -3.16 12.47 -4.45
N CYS A 362 -2.33 12.63 -3.43
CA CYS A 362 -0.94 13.08 -3.58
C CYS A 362 -0.09 12.12 -4.42
N GLU A 363 -0.18 10.82 -4.13
CA GLU A 363 0.53 9.79 -4.89
C GLU A 363 0.03 9.70 -6.34
N MET A 364 -1.29 9.79 -6.53
CA MET A 364 -1.91 9.74 -7.86
C MET A 364 -1.50 10.93 -8.72
N LEU A 365 -1.54 12.16 -8.18
CA LEU A 365 -1.09 13.35 -8.91
C LEU A 365 0.41 13.29 -9.25
N LYS A 366 1.25 12.76 -8.34
CA LYS A 366 2.66 12.52 -8.67
C LYS A 366 2.79 11.52 -9.81
N ASN A 367 2.06 10.41 -9.79
CA ASN A 367 2.10 9.43 -10.86
C ASN A 367 1.63 10.05 -12.18
N TRP A 368 0.50 10.76 -12.21
CA TRP A 368 -0.01 11.47 -13.38
C TRP A 368 1.00 12.48 -13.94
N ALA A 369 1.67 13.23 -13.06
CA ALA A 369 2.73 14.14 -13.45
C ALA A 369 3.92 13.42 -14.08
N MET A 370 4.36 12.28 -13.52
CA MET A 370 5.52 11.55 -14.04
C MET A 370 5.22 10.81 -15.34
N ILE A 371 4.01 10.27 -15.52
CA ILE A 371 3.60 9.59 -16.76
C ILE A 371 3.18 10.56 -17.87
N GLY A 372 3.15 11.87 -17.58
CA GLY A 372 2.76 12.91 -18.55
C GLY A 372 1.28 12.87 -18.92
N LEU A 373 0.41 12.46 -18.00
CA LEU A 373 -1.03 12.49 -18.21
C LEU A 373 -1.52 13.93 -18.36
N ALA A 374 -2.40 14.18 -19.33
CA ALA A 374 -3.01 15.49 -19.59
C ALA A 374 -2.05 16.65 -19.98
N THR A 375 -0.79 16.37 -20.31
CA THR A 375 0.19 17.40 -20.73
C THR A 375 -0.03 17.92 -22.15
N GLY A 376 -0.75 17.16 -22.97
CA GLY A 376 -1.07 17.45 -24.36
C GLY A 376 -2.08 18.59 -24.54
N PRO A 377 -2.30 19.04 -25.78
CA PRO A 377 -3.17 20.17 -26.08
C PRO A 377 -4.63 19.97 -25.63
N LYS A 378 -5.14 18.73 -25.66
CA LYS A 378 -6.51 18.38 -25.22
C LYS A 378 -6.58 17.89 -23.78
N GLY A 379 -5.42 17.71 -23.15
CA GLY A 379 -5.33 17.18 -21.81
C GLY A 379 -5.86 18.16 -20.76
N LYS A 380 -6.58 17.63 -19.78
CA LYS A 380 -7.05 18.38 -18.61
C LYS A 380 -7.11 17.48 -17.38
N ILE A 381 -6.73 18.01 -16.22
CA ILE A 381 -7.00 17.37 -14.93
C ILE A 381 -7.92 18.29 -14.15
N THR A 382 -9.00 17.76 -13.61
CA THR A 382 -9.75 18.43 -12.54
C THR A 382 -9.48 17.66 -11.24
N VAL A 383 -9.13 18.37 -10.18
CA VAL A 383 -8.95 17.79 -8.83
C VAL A 383 -9.80 18.57 -7.84
N THR A 384 -10.55 17.87 -6.99
CA THR A 384 -11.35 18.52 -5.94
C THR A 384 -11.11 17.89 -4.58
N ASP A 385 -11.04 18.73 -3.55
CA ASP A 385 -10.97 18.35 -2.14
C ASP A 385 -11.39 19.56 -1.29
N MET A 386 -12.37 19.38 -0.39
CA MET A 386 -12.88 20.46 0.45
C MET A 386 -11.99 20.76 1.67
N ASP A 387 -11.05 19.87 1.99
CA ASP A 387 -10.27 19.97 3.21
C ASP A 387 -9.08 20.91 3.09
N GLN A 388 -8.69 21.41 4.25
CA GLN A 388 -7.43 22.08 4.46
C GLN A 388 -6.37 21.10 4.96
N ILE A 389 -5.10 21.46 4.78
CA ILE A 389 -3.95 20.68 5.22
C ILE A 389 -3.79 20.80 6.72
N GLU A 390 -3.73 19.67 7.41
CA GLU A 390 -3.41 19.57 8.83
C GLU A 390 -1.99 19.02 9.07
N ARG A 391 -1.45 19.23 10.27
CA ARG A 391 -0.11 18.75 10.63
C ARG A 391 0.02 17.23 10.53
N SER A 392 -1.01 16.48 10.92
CA SER A 392 -1.06 15.02 10.88
C SER A 392 -1.01 14.47 9.44
N ASN A 393 -1.46 15.26 8.46
CA ASN A 393 -1.49 14.88 7.05
C ASN A 393 -0.07 14.75 6.46
N LEU A 394 0.87 15.57 6.92
CA LEU A 394 2.23 15.66 6.38
C LEU A 394 3.01 14.34 6.44
N ASN A 395 2.63 13.42 7.33
CA ASN A 395 3.25 12.10 7.44
C ASN A 395 3.00 11.20 6.21
N ARG A 396 1.94 11.44 5.44
CA ARG A 396 1.53 10.59 4.29
C ARG A 396 1.05 11.36 3.06
N GLN A 397 1.09 12.70 3.10
CA GLN A 397 0.68 13.58 2.01
C GLN A 397 1.88 14.43 1.58
N PHE A 398 2.86 13.77 0.97
CA PHE A 398 4.22 14.30 0.77
C PHE A 398 4.31 15.49 -0.20
N LEU A 399 3.23 15.84 -0.92
CA LEU A 399 3.17 17.06 -1.71
C LEU A 399 3.12 18.33 -0.83
N PHE A 400 2.77 18.18 0.44
CA PHE A 400 2.61 19.28 1.38
C PHE A 400 3.85 19.48 2.25
N ARG A 401 4.06 20.70 2.73
CA ARG A 401 5.10 21.04 3.71
C ARG A 401 4.46 21.70 4.93
N SER A 402 5.24 21.84 6.01
CA SER A 402 4.76 22.52 7.23
C SER A 402 4.27 23.96 6.98
N LYS A 403 4.81 24.64 5.97
CA LYS A 403 4.37 25.99 5.54
C LYS A 403 3.01 26.02 4.84
N ASP A 404 2.48 24.86 4.46
CA ASP A 404 1.21 24.74 3.73
C ASP A 404 0.03 24.38 4.65
N VAL A 405 0.26 24.17 5.95
CA VAL A 405 -0.79 23.92 6.94
C VAL A 405 -1.82 25.06 6.92
N GLY A 406 -3.11 24.70 6.89
CA GLY A 406 -4.24 25.63 6.75
C GLY A 406 -4.57 26.04 5.31
N ARG A 407 -3.79 25.62 4.30
CA ARG A 407 -4.12 25.83 2.88
C ARG A 407 -4.98 24.68 2.36
N LEU A 408 -5.71 24.92 1.27
CA LEU A 408 -6.48 23.88 0.59
C LEU A 408 -5.57 22.79 0.03
N LYS A 409 -5.97 21.52 0.21
CA LYS A 409 -5.22 20.36 -0.28
C LYS A 409 -5.12 20.36 -1.80
N SER A 410 -6.23 20.55 -2.51
CA SER A 410 -6.31 20.52 -3.98
C SER A 410 -5.41 21.57 -4.64
N GLU A 411 -5.46 22.82 -4.19
CA GLU A 411 -4.62 23.91 -4.70
C GLU A 411 -3.13 23.67 -4.42
N SER A 412 -2.80 23.22 -3.20
CA SER A 412 -1.41 22.99 -2.80
C SER A 412 -0.80 21.81 -3.54
N ALA A 413 -1.57 20.72 -3.75
CA ALA A 413 -1.16 19.55 -4.49
C ALA A 413 -0.90 19.91 -5.96
N THR A 414 -1.81 20.69 -6.56
CA THR A 414 -1.69 21.20 -7.94
C THR A 414 -0.38 21.96 -8.15
N ARG A 415 -0.08 22.92 -7.26
CA ARG A 415 1.18 23.68 -7.32
C ARG A 415 2.40 22.78 -7.19
N ALA A 416 2.36 21.80 -6.29
CA ALA A 416 3.48 20.88 -6.08
C ALA A 416 3.76 20.03 -7.33
N VAL A 417 2.73 19.47 -7.96
CA VAL A 417 2.93 18.62 -9.16
C VAL A 417 3.27 19.42 -10.41
N GLN A 418 2.82 20.67 -10.53
CA GLN A 418 3.29 21.58 -11.59
C GLN A 418 4.78 21.92 -11.45
N ALA A 419 5.32 21.92 -10.22
CA ALA A 419 6.76 22.04 -10.02
C ALA A 419 7.50 20.74 -10.39
N MET A 420 6.88 19.57 -10.18
CA MET A 420 7.44 18.29 -10.62
C MET A 420 7.40 18.11 -12.14
N ASN A 421 6.35 18.61 -12.79
CA ASN A 421 6.19 18.61 -14.23
C ASN A 421 5.62 19.94 -14.76
N PRO A 422 6.49 20.84 -15.27
CA PRO A 422 6.06 22.11 -15.86
C PRO A 422 5.10 21.97 -17.04
N ASP A 423 5.06 20.82 -17.74
CA ASP A 423 4.11 20.57 -18.83
C ASP A 423 2.64 20.58 -18.36
N LEU A 424 2.40 20.48 -17.04
CA LEU A 424 1.08 20.58 -16.41
C LEU A 424 0.66 22.01 -16.06
N GLN A 425 1.49 23.02 -16.32
CA GLN A 425 1.12 24.41 -16.08
C GLN A 425 -0.10 24.79 -16.93
N GLY A 426 -1.16 25.27 -16.26
CA GLY A 426 -2.43 25.59 -16.91
C GLY A 426 -3.28 24.39 -17.35
N LYS A 427 -2.88 23.15 -17.01
CA LYS A 427 -3.61 21.92 -17.35
C LYS A 427 -4.49 21.39 -16.21
N ILE A 428 -4.28 21.88 -15.00
CA ILE A 428 -4.96 21.40 -13.79
C ILE A 428 -5.92 22.47 -13.28
N GLU A 429 -7.19 22.10 -13.14
CA GLU A 429 -8.22 22.87 -12.45
C GLU A 429 -8.40 22.31 -11.04
N SER A 430 -8.02 23.10 -10.03
CA SER A 430 -8.21 22.75 -8.62
C SER A 430 -9.50 23.36 -8.09
N MET A 431 -10.35 22.51 -7.51
CA MET A 431 -11.63 22.87 -6.90
C MET A 431 -11.61 22.54 -5.39
N LYS A 432 -12.54 23.13 -4.64
CA LYS A 432 -12.63 22.96 -3.17
C LYS A 432 -13.98 22.40 -2.73
N ASP A 433 -14.71 21.84 -3.69
CA ASP A 433 -16.10 21.51 -3.56
C ASP A 433 -16.22 20.02 -3.23
N ARG A 434 -16.94 19.71 -2.15
CA ARG A 434 -17.24 18.32 -1.78
C ARG A 434 -18.06 17.70 -2.90
N VAL A 435 -17.65 16.54 -3.40
CA VAL A 435 -18.42 15.82 -4.42
C VAL A 435 -19.65 15.21 -3.75
N GLY A 436 -20.83 15.66 -4.18
CA GLY A 436 -22.12 15.28 -3.59
C GLY A 436 -23.29 15.85 -4.39
N GLN A 437 -24.51 15.55 -3.95
CA GLN A 437 -25.74 16.01 -4.62
C GLN A 437 -25.86 17.54 -4.63
N ASP A 438 -25.36 18.19 -3.58
CA ASP A 438 -25.37 19.64 -3.37
C ASP A 438 -24.44 20.40 -4.33
N THR A 439 -23.47 19.71 -4.95
CA THR A 439 -22.49 20.30 -5.88
C THR A 439 -22.69 19.90 -7.34
N GLU A 440 -23.81 19.27 -7.70
CA GLU A 440 -24.12 18.88 -9.08
C GLU A 440 -24.27 20.07 -10.05
N HIS A 441 -24.53 21.27 -9.53
CA HIS A 441 -24.54 22.48 -10.35
C HIS A 441 -23.13 22.85 -10.87
N LEU A 442 -22.08 22.46 -10.15
CA LEU A 442 -20.68 22.59 -10.56
C LEU A 442 -20.25 21.36 -11.38
N PHE A 443 -20.49 20.16 -10.85
CA PHE A 443 -20.22 18.88 -11.51
C PHE A 443 -21.42 18.44 -12.34
N ASN A 444 -21.81 19.32 -13.28
CA ASN A 444 -22.99 19.16 -14.11
C ASN A 444 -22.76 18.19 -15.28
N GLU A 445 -23.78 17.98 -16.10
CA GLU A 445 -23.74 17.07 -17.24
C GLU A 445 -22.59 17.38 -18.22
N ASP A 446 -22.35 18.64 -18.54
CA ASP A 446 -21.26 19.04 -19.46
C ASP A 446 -19.89 18.68 -18.88
N PHE A 447 -19.69 18.89 -17.58
CA PHE A 447 -18.48 18.49 -16.87
C PHE A 447 -18.26 16.99 -17.01
N TRP A 448 -19.22 16.16 -16.60
CA TRP A 448 -19.08 14.71 -16.66
C TRP A 448 -18.86 14.21 -18.09
N ASN A 449 -19.61 14.72 -19.06
CA ASN A 449 -19.50 14.31 -20.46
C ASN A 449 -18.11 14.61 -21.05
N SER A 450 -17.41 15.64 -20.57
CA SER A 450 -16.07 16.01 -21.04
C SER A 450 -14.95 15.05 -20.60
N LEU A 451 -15.17 14.24 -19.56
CA LEU A 451 -14.13 13.39 -18.96
C LEU A 451 -13.87 12.10 -19.77
N ASP A 452 -12.63 11.65 -19.79
CA ASP A 452 -12.23 10.31 -20.25
C ASP A 452 -12.29 9.27 -19.12
N GLY A 453 -12.11 9.70 -17.86
CA GLY A 453 -12.15 8.82 -16.69
C GLY A 453 -12.18 9.58 -15.36
N VAL A 454 -12.45 8.82 -14.30
CA VAL A 454 -12.52 9.31 -12.92
C VAL A 454 -11.67 8.43 -12.01
N THR A 455 -11.04 9.02 -11.01
CA THR A 455 -10.25 8.32 -10.00
C THR A 455 -10.63 8.78 -8.60
N ASN A 456 -10.96 7.84 -7.74
CA ASN A 456 -11.25 8.08 -6.33
C ASN A 456 -9.97 8.06 -5.50
N ALA A 457 -9.87 9.04 -4.61
CA ALA A 457 -8.88 9.14 -3.54
C ALA A 457 -9.58 9.51 -2.22
N LEU A 458 -10.69 8.82 -1.96
CA LEU A 458 -11.66 9.10 -0.89
C LEU A 458 -11.37 8.30 0.39
N ASP A 459 -12.00 8.70 1.49
CA ASP A 459 -11.84 8.08 2.81
C ASP A 459 -13.14 7.55 3.42
N ASN A 460 -14.29 7.74 2.75
CA ASN A 460 -15.59 7.27 3.21
C ASN A 460 -16.36 6.55 2.08
N VAL A 461 -17.25 5.64 2.48
CA VAL A 461 -18.02 4.80 1.55
C VAL A 461 -19.09 5.62 0.81
N ASP A 462 -19.74 6.57 1.49
CA ASP A 462 -20.81 7.39 0.90
C ASP A 462 -20.35 8.16 -0.34
N ALA A 463 -19.19 8.82 -0.26
CA ALA A 463 -18.62 9.53 -1.39
C ALA A 463 -18.23 8.58 -2.53
N ARG A 464 -17.69 7.39 -2.21
CA ARG A 464 -17.37 6.36 -3.23
C ARG A 464 -18.64 5.92 -3.97
N THR A 465 -19.69 5.57 -3.22
CA THR A 465 -20.99 5.19 -3.77
C THR A 465 -21.61 6.31 -4.61
N TYR A 466 -21.50 7.56 -4.18
CA TYR A 466 -21.98 8.69 -4.97
C TYR A 466 -21.23 8.81 -6.30
N VAL A 467 -19.90 8.80 -6.29
CA VAL A 467 -19.08 8.88 -7.51
C VAL A 467 -19.33 7.68 -8.43
N ASP A 468 -19.44 6.47 -7.89
CA ASP A 468 -19.78 5.25 -8.63
C ASP A 468 -21.10 5.42 -9.39
N ARG A 469 -22.17 5.89 -8.72
CA ARG A 469 -23.47 6.14 -9.37
C ARG A 469 -23.36 7.16 -10.51
N ARG A 470 -22.58 8.23 -10.35
CA ARG A 470 -22.36 9.22 -11.41
C ARG A 470 -21.57 8.62 -12.58
N CYS A 471 -20.52 7.84 -12.30
CA CYS A 471 -19.72 7.15 -13.33
C CYS A 471 -20.57 6.15 -14.12
N VAL A 472 -21.43 5.38 -13.46
CA VAL A 472 -22.39 4.48 -14.12
C VAL A 472 -23.36 5.27 -15.01
N PHE A 473 -23.94 6.37 -14.50
CA PHE A 473 -24.89 7.19 -15.24
C PHE A 473 -24.27 7.81 -16.51
N PHE A 474 -23.08 8.40 -16.39
CA PHE A 474 -22.36 9.04 -17.51
C PHE A 474 -21.46 8.10 -18.31
N GLN A 475 -21.46 6.80 -17.99
CA GLN A 475 -20.64 5.78 -18.64
C GLN A 475 -19.14 6.12 -18.66
N LYS A 476 -18.62 6.54 -17.50
CA LYS A 476 -17.20 6.89 -17.32
C LYS A 476 -16.47 5.76 -16.59
N PRO A 477 -15.26 5.37 -17.06
CA PRO A 477 -14.38 4.49 -16.29
C PRO A 477 -14.06 5.10 -14.93
N LEU A 478 -14.05 4.26 -13.89
CA LEU A 478 -13.69 4.64 -12.53
C LEU A 478 -12.55 3.75 -12.02
N LEU A 479 -11.51 4.39 -11.50
CA LEU A 479 -10.46 3.76 -10.70
C LEU A 479 -10.73 4.03 -9.22
N ASP A 480 -11.01 2.99 -8.45
CA ASP A 480 -11.20 3.09 -7.00
C ASP A 480 -10.05 2.41 -6.23
N SER A 481 -9.74 2.96 -5.05
CA SER A 481 -8.75 2.39 -4.15
C SER A 481 -9.03 2.78 -2.69
N GLY A 482 -8.50 1.96 -1.78
CA GLY A 482 -8.64 2.13 -0.33
C GLY A 482 -7.40 1.64 0.41
N THR A 483 -7.17 2.18 1.60
CA THR A 483 -6.08 1.75 2.49
C THR A 483 -6.54 1.73 3.94
N LEU A 484 -6.06 0.77 4.72
CA LEU A 484 -6.25 0.67 6.16
C LEU A 484 -4.96 0.12 6.79
N GLY A 485 -4.13 1.00 7.36
CA GLY A 485 -2.82 0.61 7.88
C GLY A 485 -1.93 0.05 6.76
N THR A 486 -1.51 -1.21 6.90
CA THR A 486 -0.70 -1.93 5.90
C THR A 486 -1.55 -2.65 4.83
N LYS A 487 -2.88 -2.60 4.94
CA LYS A 487 -3.81 -3.20 3.98
C LYS A 487 -4.18 -2.16 2.92
N GLY A 488 -4.43 -2.64 1.70
CA GLY A 488 -4.95 -1.80 0.63
C GLY A 488 -5.63 -2.64 -0.45
N ASN A 489 -6.50 -2.00 -1.22
CA ASN A 489 -7.21 -2.62 -2.34
C ASN A 489 -7.31 -1.63 -3.52
N THR A 490 -7.50 -2.19 -4.71
CA THR A 490 -7.78 -1.45 -5.94
C THR A 490 -8.91 -2.13 -6.70
N GLN A 491 -9.82 -1.35 -7.28
CA GLN A 491 -10.90 -1.85 -8.12
C GLN A 491 -11.02 -0.98 -9.38
N VAL A 492 -11.25 -1.62 -10.51
CA VAL A 492 -11.50 -0.93 -11.79
C VAL A 492 -12.95 -1.18 -12.22
N VAL A 493 -13.66 -0.10 -12.53
CA VAL A 493 -15.02 -0.14 -13.08
C VAL A 493 -14.97 0.34 -14.53
N LEU A 494 -15.24 -0.58 -15.45
CA LEU A 494 -15.25 -0.31 -16.89
C LEU A 494 -16.69 -0.34 -17.42
N PRO A 495 -17.17 0.75 -18.06
CA PRO A 495 -18.52 0.83 -18.59
C PRO A 495 -18.85 -0.35 -19.50
N ARG A 496 -19.97 -1.03 -19.22
CA ARG A 496 -20.49 -2.17 -20.00
C ARG A 496 -19.59 -3.43 -20.01
N ILE A 497 -18.60 -3.51 -19.12
CA ILE A 497 -17.69 -4.66 -19.03
C ILE A 497 -17.71 -5.26 -17.63
N THR A 498 -17.48 -4.45 -16.59
CA THR A 498 -17.42 -4.91 -15.19
C THR A 498 -18.68 -4.51 -14.43
N GLU A 499 -18.84 -5.08 -13.24
CA GLU A 499 -19.73 -4.51 -12.23
C GLU A 499 -19.24 -3.15 -11.72
N SER A 500 -20.11 -2.42 -11.02
CA SER A 500 -19.79 -1.14 -10.37
C SER A 500 -19.34 -1.36 -8.92
N TYR A 501 -18.76 -0.34 -8.28
CA TYR A 501 -18.34 -0.43 -6.87
C TYR A 501 -19.51 -0.83 -5.96
N SER A 502 -20.69 -0.25 -6.19
CA SER A 502 -21.89 -0.50 -5.37
C SER A 502 -22.58 -1.85 -5.66
N SER A 503 -22.02 -2.69 -6.54
CA SER A 503 -22.61 -4.00 -6.89
C SER A 503 -22.29 -5.06 -5.83
N SER A 504 -21.20 -4.89 -5.08
CA SER A 504 -20.81 -5.69 -3.93
C SER A 504 -21.10 -4.96 -2.62
N GLN A 505 -21.36 -5.70 -1.54
CA GLN A 505 -21.52 -5.14 -0.20
C GLN A 505 -20.27 -5.36 0.64
N ASP A 506 -19.69 -4.26 1.11
CA ASP A 506 -18.70 -4.30 2.18
C ASP A 506 -19.38 -4.58 3.53
N PRO A 507 -18.68 -5.22 4.49
CA PRO A 507 -19.19 -5.37 5.85
C PRO A 507 -19.56 -4.00 6.43
N PRO A 508 -20.74 -3.86 7.09
CA PRO A 508 -21.12 -2.60 7.70
C PRO A 508 -20.17 -2.25 8.85
N GLU A 509 -20.08 -0.95 9.17
CA GLU A 509 -19.38 -0.51 10.36
C GLU A 509 -19.99 -1.18 11.61
N GLN A 510 -19.10 -1.59 12.53
CA GLN A 510 -19.55 -2.20 13.78
C GLN A 510 -20.24 -1.15 14.64
N SER A 511 -21.50 -1.39 14.97
CA SER A 511 -22.26 -0.60 15.94
C SER A 511 -22.44 -1.39 17.24
N PHE A 512 -22.43 -0.68 18.37
CA PHE A 512 -22.65 -1.29 19.68
C PHE A 512 -24.13 -1.22 20.07
N PRO A 513 -24.72 -2.29 20.64
CA PRO A 513 -26.09 -2.24 21.13
C PRO A 513 -26.27 -1.16 22.21
N MET A 514 -27.33 -0.35 22.11
CA MET A 514 -27.61 0.74 23.05
C MET A 514 -27.72 0.28 24.51
N CYS A 515 -28.25 -0.92 24.76
CA CYS A 515 -28.30 -1.50 26.10
C CYS A 515 -26.90 -1.77 26.69
N THR A 516 -25.94 -2.15 25.85
CA THR A 516 -24.54 -2.37 26.24
C THR A 516 -23.89 -1.04 26.60
N LEU A 517 -24.04 -0.02 25.75
CA LEU A 517 -23.47 1.31 25.98
C LEU A 517 -24.03 1.99 27.24
N ARG A 518 -25.34 1.85 27.51
CA ARG A 518 -26.00 2.54 28.63
C ARG A 518 -25.88 1.81 29.97
N SER A 519 -25.90 0.48 29.97
CA SER A 519 -26.10 -0.28 31.22
C SER A 519 -25.04 -1.34 31.48
N PHE A 520 -24.42 -1.90 30.45
CA PHE A 520 -23.54 -3.08 30.60
C PHE A 520 -22.23 -2.97 29.79
N PRO A 521 -21.43 -1.89 29.93
CA PRO A 521 -20.16 -1.79 29.23
C PRO A 521 -19.14 -2.79 29.80
N ASN A 522 -18.70 -3.74 28.99
CA ASN A 522 -17.66 -4.73 29.33
C ASN A 522 -16.34 -4.52 28.57
N ARG A 523 -16.26 -3.49 27.72
CA ARG A 523 -15.11 -3.14 26.89
C ARG A 523 -14.84 -1.65 26.94
N ILE A 524 -13.58 -1.26 26.78
CA ILE A 524 -13.18 0.16 26.82
C ILE A 524 -13.84 0.95 25.68
N GLU A 525 -14.01 0.34 24.50
CA GLU A 525 -14.67 0.96 23.35
C GLU A 525 -16.12 1.35 23.66
N HIS A 526 -16.83 0.56 24.48
CA HIS A 526 -18.19 0.90 24.92
C HIS A 526 -18.20 2.18 25.75
N THR A 527 -17.25 2.31 26.69
CA THR A 527 -17.15 3.51 27.53
C THR A 527 -16.71 4.74 26.75
N ILE A 528 -15.88 4.58 25.71
CA ILE A 528 -15.47 5.67 24.82
C ILE A 528 -16.66 6.15 23.98
N ALA A 529 -17.43 5.24 23.38
CA ALA A 529 -18.63 5.58 22.61
C ALA A 529 -19.67 6.30 23.50
N TRP A 530 -19.88 5.80 24.73
CA TRP A 530 -20.72 6.46 25.72
C TRP A 530 -20.21 7.87 26.08
N ALA A 531 -18.90 8.03 26.30
CA ALA A 531 -18.32 9.33 26.62
C ALA A 531 -18.42 10.34 25.46
N LYS A 532 -18.31 9.88 24.21
CA LYS A 532 -18.53 10.70 22.99
C LYS A 532 -19.98 11.19 22.92
N ASP A 533 -20.95 10.30 23.18
CA ASP A 533 -22.38 10.66 23.26
C ASP A 533 -22.65 11.67 24.39
N LEU A 534 -22.02 11.48 25.56
CA LEU A 534 -22.15 12.39 26.69
C LEU A 534 -21.58 13.78 26.37
N PHE A 535 -20.44 13.83 25.68
CA PHE A 535 -19.85 15.09 25.21
C PHE A 535 -20.82 15.83 24.28
N HIS A 536 -21.40 15.13 23.30
CA HIS A 536 -22.39 15.73 22.40
C HIS A 536 -23.63 16.22 23.16
N THR A 537 -24.15 15.40 24.07
CA THR A 537 -25.34 15.68 24.87
C THR A 537 -25.16 16.88 25.80
N TYR A 538 -23.96 17.13 26.32
CA TYR A 538 -23.72 18.26 27.22
C TYR A 538 -23.23 19.52 26.53
N PHE A 539 -22.45 19.40 25.46
CA PHE A 539 -21.71 20.54 24.91
C PHE A 539 -22.08 20.94 23.48
N ALA A 540 -22.70 20.05 22.70
CA ALA A 540 -23.09 20.33 21.32
C ALA A 540 -24.61 20.46 21.16
N GLY A 541 -25.37 19.38 21.39
CA GLY A 541 -26.81 19.32 21.15
C GLY A 541 -27.62 20.43 21.82
N PRO A 542 -27.48 20.67 23.14
CA PRO A 542 -28.21 21.76 23.80
C PRO A 542 -27.87 23.15 23.23
N ALA A 543 -26.61 23.40 22.86
CA ALA A 543 -26.20 24.67 22.28
C ALA A 543 -26.83 24.86 20.88
N GLU A 544 -26.85 23.80 20.05
CA GLU A 544 -27.51 23.81 18.74
C GLU A 544 -29.01 24.06 18.86
N ILE A 545 -29.68 23.40 19.81
CA ILE A 545 -31.11 23.61 20.09
C ILE A 545 -31.39 25.05 20.50
N VAL A 546 -30.60 25.62 21.42
CA VAL A 546 -30.77 27.02 21.85
C VAL A 546 -30.54 27.99 20.69
N ASN A 547 -29.50 27.77 19.88
CA ASN A 547 -29.20 28.61 18.72
C ASN A 547 -30.31 28.52 17.66
N ALA A 548 -30.83 27.32 17.39
CA ALA A 548 -31.95 27.12 16.46
C ALA A 548 -33.23 27.78 16.98
N TYR A 549 -33.53 27.65 18.27
CA TYR A 549 -34.69 28.28 18.90
C TYR A 549 -34.67 29.81 18.78
N ILE A 550 -33.48 30.43 18.94
CA ILE A 550 -33.33 31.89 18.87
C ILE A 550 -33.34 32.39 17.41
N THR A 551 -32.87 31.59 16.45
CA THR A 551 -32.70 32.02 15.05
C THR A 551 -33.88 31.67 14.13
N GLN A 552 -34.64 30.61 14.45
CA GLN A 552 -35.74 30.14 13.61
C GLN A 552 -37.11 30.67 14.12
N PRO A 553 -37.87 31.43 13.29
CA PRO A 553 -39.12 32.06 13.72
C PRO A 553 -40.23 31.10 14.22
N ASP A 554 -40.25 29.84 13.78
CA ASP A 554 -41.22 28.80 14.20
C ASP A 554 -40.51 27.48 14.56
N TYR A 555 -39.44 27.57 15.36
CA TYR A 555 -38.69 26.39 15.81
C TYR A 555 -39.59 25.35 16.49
N LEU A 556 -40.45 25.79 17.43
CA LEU A 556 -41.30 24.87 18.20
C LEU A 556 -42.32 24.15 17.31
N GLY A 557 -42.93 24.85 16.34
CA GLY A 557 -43.85 24.25 15.39
C GLY A 557 -43.16 23.24 14.46
N ALA A 558 -41.92 23.49 14.06
CA ALA A 558 -41.12 22.58 13.24
C ALA A 558 -40.64 21.35 14.03
N ALA A 559 -40.12 21.54 15.25
CA ALA A 559 -39.61 20.47 16.10
C ALA A 559 -40.73 19.48 16.49
N LEU A 560 -41.92 19.97 16.83
CA LEU A 560 -43.08 19.12 17.13
C LEU A 560 -43.47 18.21 15.96
N LYS A 561 -43.30 18.66 14.71
CA LYS A 561 -43.57 17.85 13.50
C LYS A 561 -42.52 16.76 13.25
N GLN A 562 -41.28 16.93 13.73
CA GLN A 562 -40.18 15.98 13.52
C GLN A 562 -40.07 14.89 14.60
N SER A 563 -40.63 15.13 15.80
CA SER A 563 -40.53 14.23 16.97
C SER A 563 -41.04 12.78 16.79
N GLY A 564 -41.65 12.44 15.65
CA GLY A 564 -42.14 11.09 15.36
C GLY A 564 -41.16 10.13 14.67
N ASN A 565 -39.93 10.55 14.33
CA ASN A 565 -39.07 9.81 13.38
C ASN A 565 -37.62 9.52 13.85
N GLU A 566 -37.30 9.62 15.15
CA GLU A 566 -35.94 9.34 15.64
C GLU A 566 -35.63 7.82 15.65
N LYS A 567 -34.56 7.42 14.93
CA LYS A 567 -33.99 6.07 15.00
C LYS A 567 -33.31 5.85 16.37
N GLN A 568 -33.58 4.71 17.01
CA GLN A 568 -33.03 4.34 18.33
C GLN A 568 -31.63 3.69 18.26
N THR A 569 -30.75 4.18 17.40
CA THR A 569 -29.38 3.65 17.26
C THR A 569 -28.40 4.81 17.15
N LEU A 570 -27.34 4.79 17.97
CA LEU A 570 -26.18 5.67 17.79
C LEU A 570 -25.29 5.07 16.69
N GLU A 571 -25.13 5.81 15.59
CA GLU A 571 -24.10 5.55 14.59
C GLU A 571 -22.75 6.05 15.16
N THR A 572 -21.72 5.19 15.15
CA THR A 572 -20.44 5.42 15.84
C THR A 572 -19.51 6.39 15.13
#